data_AF-A0AAJ2X1J2-F1
#
_entry.id   AF-A0AAJ2X1J2-F1
#
_cell.length_a   1.000
_cell.length_b   1.000
_cell.length_c   1.000
_cell.angle_alpha   90.00
_cell.angle_beta   90.00
_cell.angle_gamma   90.00
#
_symmetry.space_group_name_H-M   'P 1'
#
loop_
_entity.id
_entity.type
_entity.pdbx_description
1 polymer ?
#
loop_
_entity_poly.entity_id
_entity_poly.type
_entity_poly.pdbx_seq_one_letter_code
_entity_poly.pdbx_strand_id
1 'polypeptide(L)'
;MHVMDVALQKQLEELITKHQVNPFSRDFIFGGNEEYARLRNQRYTSPPNAGMTLLGAMLRYGLSETNRASLFPSPYHLGSAKSIPKSQLSLVDLAKKVRKEKRAIQVEKSLSYDDPGTLKKEFESITDALKEITGTTFGGYEDKQNALRVIYLIDRMMPESGFIEERGKRLLTLIKTPVSRFSFEARDAYPVADSIANTFIINDLKEYLGIEIDSQTRGRIDAVFCMLIDRTGVIQQHLDKVAHSSGGKRIAIDYRHIHAMVEDVDFTTPVVSRRRSVRLDRDLYLHLNRFEFLHFAGAYAEALDAAKPPSPIVSVRGEIIEALSSLAEGQRNYCQTTQEEFGIDAFPELANRHADLFLDLINKALGFRPSKSKYEQSVSLARELLYRTHIFGRGLSPSEIVRVSFRNIVSALCATSQAIKFPNQYRPRIFGDDSQTRSIITPLESPIEFDYNKPPKEIPEAYFQIWHHRHEWVRYALEGAHEIVELKFSLRRLLLAKVIECVQPNNIGMIEENLAKLEARLISVKPGDLGA
;
A
#
# COMPACT_ATOMS: atom_id res chain seq x y z
N MET A 1 25.06 7.57 28.09
CA MET A 1 25.64 6.31 27.57
C MET A 1 24.48 5.43 27.16
N HIS A 2 24.16 5.35 25.86
CA HIS A 2 23.06 4.50 25.39
C HIS A 2 23.53 3.05 25.44
N VAL A 3 22.86 2.22 26.23
CA VAL A 3 23.05 0.78 26.21
C VAL A 3 22.53 0.30 24.85
N MET A 4 23.41 -0.28 24.04
CA MET A 4 23.05 -0.87 22.75
C MET A 4 22.14 -2.08 23.01
N ASP A 5 21.06 -2.19 22.25
CA ASP A 5 20.13 -3.33 22.36
C ASP A 5 20.90 -4.64 22.08
N VAL A 6 20.79 -5.62 22.98
CA VAL A 6 21.41 -6.95 22.87
C VAL A 6 21.03 -7.63 21.56
N ALA A 7 19.79 -7.44 21.10
CA ALA A 7 19.33 -7.98 19.82
C ALA A 7 20.04 -7.32 18.63
N LEU A 8 20.30 -6.01 18.70
CA LEU A 8 21.07 -5.31 17.68
C LEU A 8 22.52 -5.80 17.69
N GLN A 9 23.14 -5.93 18.86
CA GLN A 9 24.51 -6.40 18.98
C GLN A 9 24.71 -7.76 18.31
N LYS A 10 23.81 -8.72 18.56
CA LYS A 10 23.87 -10.05 17.94
C LYS A 10 23.80 -9.97 16.41
N GLN A 11 22.88 -9.18 15.85
CA GLN A 11 22.76 -9.02 14.39
C GLN A 11 23.99 -8.34 13.78
N LEU A 12 24.62 -7.39 14.49
CA LEU A 12 25.86 -6.77 14.03
C LEU A 12 27.05 -7.76 14.07
N GLU A 13 27.13 -8.60 15.09
CA GLU A 13 28.12 -9.68 15.17
C GLU A 13 27.93 -10.70 14.04
N GLU A 14 26.69 -11.04 13.70
CA GLU A 14 26.37 -11.90 12.54
C GLU A 14 26.83 -11.27 11.21
N LEU A 15 26.64 -9.96 11.00
CA LEU A 15 27.15 -9.27 9.81
C LEU A 15 28.68 -9.33 9.71
N ILE A 16 29.38 -9.12 10.83
CA ILE A 16 30.85 -9.14 10.86
C ILE A 16 31.38 -10.55 10.63
N THR A 17 30.81 -11.55 11.30
CA THR A 17 31.33 -12.92 11.28
C THR A 17 30.94 -13.67 10.01
N LYS A 18 29.68 -13.57 9.58
CA LYS A 18 29.15 -14.35 8.45
C LYS A 18 29.35 -13.65 7.11
N HIS A 19 29.17 -12.33 7.07
CA HIS A 19 29.27 -11.55 5.83
C HIS A 19 30.61 -10.82 5.68
N GLN A 20 31.46 -10.81 6.72
CA GLN A 20 32.77 -10.13 6.71
C GLN A 20 32.68 -8.63 6.40
N VAL A 21 31.57 -8.00 6.79
CA VAL A 21 31.30 -6.58 6.55
C VAL A 21 31.38 -5.78 7.83
N ASN A 22 32.02 -4.60 7.77
CA ASN A 22 31.88 -3.62 8.83
C ASN A 22 30.53 -2.89 8.69
N PRO A 23 29.59 -3.07 9.63
CA PRO A 23 28.25 -2.48 9.53
C PRO A 23 28.28 -0.94 9.60
N PHE A 24 29.28 -0.33 10.22
CA PHE A 24 29.43 1.13 10.28
C PHE A 24 30.38 1.68 9.22
N SER A 25 30.64 0.93 8.14
CA SER A 25 31.35 1.45 6.98
C SER A 25 30.43 2.28 6.08
N ARG A 26 31.00 3.28 5.42
CA ARG A 26 30.25 4.07 4.43
C ARG A 26 29.79 3.22 3.23
N ASP A 27 30.53 2.16 2.89
CA ASP A 27 30.17 1.24 1.82
C ASP A 27 28.95 0.37 2.18
N PHE A 28 28.88 -0.14 3.41
CA PHE A 28 27.68 -0.84 3.86
C PHE A 28 26.46 0.08 3.96
N ILE A 29 26.65 1.25 4.58
CA ILE A 29 25.53 2.16 4.85
C ILE A 29 25.06 2.85 3.58
N PHE A 30 25.95 3.46 2.79
CA PHE A 30 25.59 4.29 1.62
C PHE A 30 25.97 3.67 0.27
N GLY A 31 26.64 2.52 0.25
CA GLY A 31 27.06 1.88 -0.98
C GLY A 31 25.91 1.21 -1.73
N GLY A 32 26.13 1.03 -3.04
CA GLY A 32 25.17 0.47 -3.98
C GLY A 32 25.25 -1.06 -4.13
N ASN A 33 25.95 -1.76 -3.24
CA ASN A 33 26.01 -3.22 -3.25
C ASN A 33 24.61 -3.81 -2.91
N GLU A 34 24.08 -4.66 -3.79
CA GLU A 34 22.73 -5.24 -3.65
C GLU A 34 22.61 -6.15 -2.42
N GLU A 35 23.66 -6.92 -2.09
CA GLU A 35 23.65 -7.76 -0.89
C GLU A 35 23.60 -6.89 0.38
N TYR A 36 24.35 -5.79 0.42
CA TYR A 36 24.33 -4.88 1.57
C TYR A 36 22.99 -4.17 1.71
N ALA A 37 22.39 -3.74 0.59
CA ALA A 37 21.04 -3.17 0.58
C ALA A 37 20.03 -4.17 1.15
N ARG A 38 20.10 -5.44 0.75
CA ARG A 38 19.25 -6.51 1.30
C ARG A 38 19.47 -6.72 2.78
N LEU A 39 20.72 -6.80 3.24
CA LEU A 39 21.06 -7.02 4.65
C LEU A 39 20.56 -5.87 5.54
N ARG A 40 20.80 -4.62 5.16
CA ARG A 40 20.41 -3.45 5.97
C ARG A 40 18.91 -3.18 5.96
N ASN A 41 18.18 -3.66 4.94
CA ASN A 41 16.71 -3.60 4.88
C ASN A 41 16.01 -4.79 5.54
N GLN A 42 16.74 -5.71 6.16
CA GLN A 42 16.12 -6.79 6.94
C GLN A 42 15.31 -6.21 8.11
N ARG A 43 14.18 -6.86 8.39
CA ARG A 43 13.29 -6.47 9.49
C ARG A 43 13.98 -6.69 10.83
N TYR A 44 14.03 -5.64 11.64
CA TYR A 44 14.53 -5.67 13.00
C TYR A 44 13.42 -6.13 13.94
N THR A 45 13.55 -7.32 14.54
CA THR A 45 12.47 -8.01 15.27
C THR A 45 12.50 -7.83 16.78
N SER A 46 13.19 -6.80 17.31
CA SER A 46 13.18 -6.51 18.75
C SER A 46 11.94 -5.67 19.13
N PRO A 47 11.04 -6.14 20.02
CA PRO A 47 9.95 -5.32 20.56
C PRO A 47 10.51 -4.12 21.34
N PRO A 48 9.88 -2.93 21.29
CA PRO A 48 8.59 -2.61 20.67
C PRO A 48 8.67 -2.24 19.17
N ASN A 49 9.83 -2.34 18.52
CA ASN A 49 10.09 -1.75 17.20
C ASN A 49 9.97 -2.76 16.04
N ALA A 50 9.01 -3.68 16.09
CA ALA A 50 8.88 -4.78 15.14
C ALA A 50 8.58 -4.37 13.67
N GLY A 51 8.69 -3.10 13.29
CA GLY A 51 8.53 -2.58 11.92
C GLY A 51 9.74 -1.79 11.39
N MET A 52 10.87 -1.77 12.12
CA MET A 52 12.07 -1.02 11.73
C MET A 52 13.01 -1.89 10.87
N THR A 53 13.80 -1.26 10.00
CA THR A 53 14.90 -1.95 9.31
C THR A 53 16.15 -2.08 10.19
N LEU A 54 17.06 -2.99 9.86
CA LEU A 54 18.36 -3.08 10.53
C LEU A 54 19.14 -1.76 10.41
N LEU A 55 19.09 -1.08 9.25
CA LEU A 55 19.66 0.25 9.07
C LEU A 55 19.08 1.26 10.07
N GLY A 56 17.75 1.30 10.22
CA GLY A 56 17.08 2.15 11.19
C GLY A 56 17.56 1.90 12.62
N ALA A 57 17.68 0.62 13.00
CA ALA A 57 18.16 0.24 14.32
C ALA A 57 19.62 0.66 14.55
N MET A 58 20.48 0.49 13.53
CA MET A 58 21.89 0.90 13.55
C MET A 58 22.04 2.41 13.71
N LEU A 59 21.32 3.20 12.91
CA LEU A 59 21.38 4.66 12.96
C LEU A 59 20.80 5.22 14.27
N ARG A 60 19.83 4.51 14.86
CA ARG A 60 19.15 4.97 16.08
C ARG A 60 19.87 4.57 17.37
N TYR A 61 20.29 3.32 17.46
CA TYR A 61 20.76 2.72 18.71
C TYR A 61 22.23 2.31 18.68
N GLY A 62 22.80 2.11 17.49
CA GLY A 62 24.18 1.63 17.31
C GLY A 62 25.23 2.72 17.05
N LEU A 63 24.82 3.97 16.78
CA LEU A 63 25.76 5.06 16.48
C LEU A 63 26.43 5.61 17.75
N SER A 64 27.69 5.24 17.96
CA SER A 64 28.62 5.98 18.84
C SER A 64 29.03 7.32 18.21
N GLU A 65 29.52 8.26 19.02
CA GLU A 65 30.03 9.55 18.49
C GLU A 65 31.20 9.35 17.50
N THR A 66 32.08 8.38 17.77
CA THR A 66 33.18 8.03 16.88
C THR A 66 32.68 7.51 15.53
N ASN A 67 31.72 6.57 15.56
CA ASN A 67 31.12 6.03 14.34
C ASN A 67 30.35 7.11 13.57
N ARG A 68 29.63 7.98 14.27
CA ARG A 68 28.93 9.12 13.68
C ARG A 68 29.89 10.07 12.99
N ALA A 69 31.01 10.44 13.62
CA ALA A 69 32.02 11.32 13.03
C ALA A 69 32.65 10.71 11.76
N SER A 70 32.88 9.40 11.77
CA SER A 70 33.41 8.64 10.62
C SER A 70 32.40 8.54 9.47
N LEU A 71 31.13 8.28 9.79
CA LEU A 71 30.05 8.14 8.80
C LEU A 71 29.62 9.48 8.21
N PHE A 72 29.62 10.56 9.00
CA PHE A 72 29.12 11.88 8.61
C PHE A 72 30.20 12.98 8.70
N PRO A 73 31.31 12.87 7.95
CA PRO A 73 32.49 13.73 8.12
C PRO A 73 32.27 15.19 7.65
N SER A 74 31.41 15.38 6.65
CA SER A 74 31.03 16.69 6.08
C SER A 74 29.91 17.35 6.88
N PRO A 75 29.93 18.68 7.09
CA PRO A 75 28.82 19.39 7.73
C PRO A 75 27.51 19.36 6.91
N TYR A 76 27.61 19.02 5.62
CA TYR A 76 26.46 18.81 4.72
C TYR A 76 25.84 17.42 4.83
N HIS A 77 26.43 16.50 5.60
CA HIS A 77 25.79 15.22 5.86
C HIS A 77 24.69 15.36 6.91
N LEU A 78 23.53 14.77 6.63
CA LEU A 78 22.46 14.59 7.61
C LEU A 78 22.94 13.60 8.69
N GLY A 79 22.94 14.03 9.95
CA GLY A 79 23.56 13.32 11.08
C GLY A 79 24.92 13.88 11.51
N SER A 80 25.46 14.90 10.83
CA SER A 80 26.73 15.52 11.22
C SER A 80 26.57 16.42 12.43
N ALA A 81 27.47 16.27 13.40
CA ALA A 81 27.59 17.17 14.55
C ALA A 81 28.17 18.56 14.19
N LYS A 82 28.71 18.73 12.97
CA LYS A 82 29.35 19.98 12.53
C LYS A 82 28.33 20.92 11.89
N SER A 83 28.24 22.15 12.39
CA SER A 83 27.40 23.18 11.76
C SER A 83 27.97 23.69 10.44
N ILE A 84 27.11 24.02 9.49
CA ILE A 84 27.46 24.71 8.26
C ILE A 84 27.67 26.20 8.60
N PRO A 85 28.80 26.81 8.22
CA PRO A 85 29.02 28.24 8.42
C PRO A 85 27.88 29.07 7.80
N LYS A 86 27.43 30.14 8.47
CA LYS A 86 26.32 30.98 8.01
C LYS A 86 26.52 31.52 6.58
N SER A 87 27.76 31.84 6.22
CA SER A 87 28.13 32.31 4.88
C SER A 87 27.99 31.26 3.77
N GLN A 88 27.81 29.99 4.14
CA GLN A 88 27.69 28.84 3.23
C GLN A 88 26.27 28.24 3.20
N LEU A 89 25.29 28.91 3.84
CA LEU A 89 23.90 28.45 3.88
C LEU A 89 23.15 28.79 2.58
N SER A 90 23.71 28.41 1.43
CA SER A 90 23.13 28.63 0.11
C SER A 90 23.23 27.40 -0.79
N LEU A 91 22.29 27.27 -1.74
CA LEU A 91 22.35 26.21 -2.76
C LEU A 91 23.58 26.35 -3.68
N VAL A 92 24.06 27.58 -3.87
CA VAL A 92 25.25 27.86 -4.70
C VAL A 92 26.51 27.29 -4.03
N ASP A 93 26.64 27.44 -2.71
CA ASP A 93 27.80 26.91 -1.97
C ASP A 93 27.76 25.40 -1.84
N LEU A 94 26.55 24.83 -1.71
CA LEU A 94 26.35 23.39 -1.83
C LEU A 94 26.81 22.86 -3.19
N ALA A 95 26.46 23.55 -4.29
CA ALA A 95 26.82 23.12 -5.64
C ALA A 95 28.34 23.15 -5.85
N LYS A 96 29.00 24.23 -5.40
CA LYS A 96 30.47 24.33 -5.39
C LYS A 96 31.11 23.15 -4.65
N LYS A 97 30.54 22.77 -3.51
CA LYS A 97 31.02 21.63 -2.70
C LYS A 97 30.86 20.30 -3.44
N VAL A 98 29.66 20.03 -3.97
CA VAL A 98 29.37 18.78 -4.72
C VAL A 98 30.27 18.64 -5.94
N ARG A 99 30.42 19.70 -6.74
CA ARG A 99 31.35 19.69 -7.89
C ARG A 99 32.80 19.45 -7.50
N LYS A 100 33.28 20.07 -6.41
CA LYS A 100 34.64 19.84 -5.91
C LYS A 100 34.86 18.37 -5.55
N GLU A 101 33.87 17.71 -4.95
CA GLU A 101 33.94 16.28 -4.63
C GLU A 101 33.89 15.41 -5.89
N LYS A 102 33.02 15.71 -6.85
CA LYS A 102 32.95 14.99 -8.13
C LYS A 102 34.28 15.08 -8.89
N ARG A 103 34.88 16.28 -8.97
CA ARG A 103 36.22 16.50 -9.57
C ARG A 103 37.34 15.75 -8.86
N ALA A 104 37.24 15.53 -7.55
CA ALA A 104 38.24 14.76 -6.80
C ALA A 104 38.16 13.24 -7.09
N ILE A 105 37.01 12.76 -7.55
CA ILE A 105 36.75 11.35 -7.88
C ILE A 105 36.99 11.07 -9.37
N GLN A 106 36.62 12.01 -10.25
CA GLN A 106 36.84 11.92 -11.69
C GLN A 106 38.21 12.54 -12.04
N VAL A 107 39.22 11.68 -12.20
CA VAL A 107 40.53 12.08 -12.75
C VAL A 107 40.31 12.65 -14.16
N GLU A 108 40.60 13.94 -14.32
CA GLU A 108 40.75 14.65 -15.59
C GLU A 108 39.62 14.46 -16.63
N LYS A 109 38.57 15.31 -16.59
CA LYS A 109 37.97 15.88 -17.81
C LYS A 109 36.97 16.99 -17.50
N SER A 110 37.10 18.08 -18.26
CA SER A 110 36.23 19.25 -18.39
C SER A 110 36.41 20.41 -17.38
N LEU A 111 37.05 21.48 -17.88
CA LEU A 111 37.00 22.84 -17.36
C LEU A 111 35.61 23.43 -17.64
N SER A 112 34.61 23.10 -16.84
CA SER A 112 33.35 23.84 -16.83
C SER A 112 33.51 25.09 -15.95
N TYR A 113 33.28 26.28 -16.52
CA TYR A 113 33.22 27.53 -15.76
C TYR A 113 32.09 27.46 -14.71
N ASP A 114 32.41 27.86 -13.48
CA ASP A 114 31.46 27.89 -12.35
C ASP A 114 30.64 29.20 -12.39
N ASP A 115 29.77 29.34 -13.38
CA ASP A 115 28.79 30.43 -13.43
C ASP A 115 27.71 30.25 -12.34
N PRO A 116 27.42 31.28 -11.51
CA PRO A 116 26.40 31.21 -10.45
C PRO A 116 25.00 30.80 -10.91
N GLY A 117 24.58 31.18 -12.12
CA GLY A 117 23.30 30.78 -12.70
C GLY A 117 23.24 29.27 -12.95
N THR A 118 24.33 28.71 -13.46
CA THR A 118 24.49 27.28 -13.71
C THR A 118 24.58 26.46 -12.41
N LEU A 119 25.18 27.04 -11.35
CA LEU A 119 25.26 26.41 -10.02
C LEU A 119 23.91 26.32 -9.32
N LYS A 120 23.04 27.34 -9.47
CA LYS A 120 21.70 27.31 -8.88
C LYS A 120 20.80 26.26 -9.55
N LYS A 121 20.95 26.11 -10.88
CA LYS A 121 20.22 25.12 -11.69
C LYS A 121 20.54 23.68 -11.34
N GLU A 122 21.69 23.41 -10.73
CA GLU A 122 22.13 22.06 -10.38
C GLU A 122 21.16 21.32 -9.45
N PHE A 123 20.54 22.04 -8.51
CA PHE A 123 19.57 21.47 -7.57
C PHE A 123 18.12 21.83 -7.90
N GLU A 124 17.84 22.54 -9.00
CA GLU A 124 16.48 22.97 -9.34
C GLU A 124 15.51 21.78 -9.38
N SER A 125 15.90 20.69 -10.06
CA SER A 125 15.06 19.47 -10.11
C SER A 125 14.77 18.87 -8.73
N ILE A 126 15.73 18.90 -7.80
CA ILE A 126 15.52 18.40 -6.44
C ILE A 126 14.60 19.35 -5.69
N THR A 127 14.90 20.66 -5.73
CA THR A 127 14.13 21.65 -4.97
C THR A 127 12.70 21.81 -5.48
N ASP A 128 12.47 21.65 -6.78
CA ASP A 128 11.15 21.70 -7.39
C ASP A 128 10.33 20.46 -7.00
N ALA A 129 10.92 19.26 -7.07
CA ALA A 129 10.28 18.03 -6.61
C ALA A 129 9.95 18.10 -5.12
N LEU A 130 10.88 18.57 -4.29
CA LEU A 130 10.64 18.73 -2.86
C LEU A 130 9.56 19.76 -2.56
N LYS A 131 9.52 20.89 -3.30
CA LYS A 131 8.44 21.88 -3.19
C LYS A 131 7.09 21.26 -3.55
N GLU A 132 7.02 20.44 -4.59
CA GLU A 132 5.81 19.72 -4.99
C GLU A 132 5.34 18.74 -3.89
N ILE A 133 6.28 18.06 -3.24
CA ILE A 133 6.02 17.06 -2.18
C ILE A 133 5.65 17.70 -0.84
N THR A 134 6.36 18.75 -0.42
CA THR A 134 6.23 19.36 0.91
C THR A 134 5.43 20.66 0.91
N GLY A 135 5.09 21.19 -0.27
CA GLY A 135 4.43 22.49 -0.44
C GLY A 135 5.31 23.70 -0.08
N THR A 136 6.57 23.48 0.32
CA THR A 136 7.44 24.53 0.86
C THR A 136 8.70 24.68 0.01
N THR A 137 8.99 25.91 -0.41
CA THR A 137 10.24 26.20 -1.15
C THR A 137 11.44 26.16 -0.20
N PHE A 138 12.65 25.97 -0.74
CA PHE A 138 13.89 26.10 0.06
C PHE A 138 13.92 27.40 0.89
N GLY A 139 13.42 28.52 0.32
CA GLY A 139 13.31 29.82 0.97
C GLY A 139 12.40 29.84 2.20
N GLY A 140 11.40 28.97 2.28
CA GLY A 140 10.43 28.89 3.38
C GLY A 140 10.90 28.13 4.62
N TYR A 141 11.95 27.31 4.52
CA TYR A 141 12.49 26.57 5.67
C TYR A 141 13.31 27.49 6.59
N GLU A 142 13.00 27.53 7.89
CA GLU A 142 13.78 28.30 8.86
C GLU A 142 15.17 27.70 9.07
N ASP A 143 15.23 26.37 9.18
CA ASP A 143 16.49 25.62 9.29
C ASP A 143 17.09 25.33 7.91
N LYS A 144 17.80 26.32 7.36
CA LYS A 144 18.52 26.20 6.09
C LYS A 144 19.58 25.10 6.11
N GLN A 145 20.19 24.86 7.27
CA GLN A 145 21.23 23.84 7.40
C GLN A 145 20.62 22.44 7.19
N ASN A 146 19.51 22.15 7.88
CA ASN A 146 18.79 20.90 7.69
C ASN A 146 18.34 20.74 6.24
N ALA A 147 17.80 21.80 5.62
CA ALA A 147 17.36 21.73 4.24
C ALA A 147 18.51 21.40 3.27
N LEU A 148 19.68 22.02 3.43
CA LEU A 148 20.86 21.73 2.61
C LEU A 148 21.38 20.30 2.82
N ARG A 149 21.33 19.79 4.07
CA ARG A 149 21.72 18.41 4.38
C ARG A 149 20.82 17.38 3.71
N VAL A 150 19.51 17.62 3.68
CA VAL A 150 18.56 16.75 2.99
C VAL A 150 18.75 16.80 1.47
N ILE A 151 18.95 17.99 0.89
CA ILE A 151 19.23 18.12 -0.54
C ILE A 151 20.52 17.39 -0.91
N TYR A 152 21.57 17.53 -0.11
CA TYR A 152 22.82 16.80 -0.28
C TYR A 152 22.63 15.28 -0.17
N LEU A 153 21.83 14.81 0.79
CA LEU A 153 21.49 13.39 0.91
C LEU A 153 20.82 12.86 -0.37
N ILE A 154 19.80 13.56 -0.88
CA ILE A 154 19.07 13.16 -2.08
C ILE A 154 20.00 13.15 -3.31
N ASP A 155 20.85 14.17 -3.49
CA ASP A 155 21.90 14.19 -4.52
C ASP A 155 22.78 12.93 -4.46
N ARG A 156 23.21 12.54 -3.26
CA ARG A 156 24.08 11.36 -3.08
C ARG A 156 23.37 10.03 -3.29
N MET A 157 22.07 9.96 -3.01
CA MET A 157 21.24 8.78 -3.31
C MET A 157 20.89 8.66 -4.80
N MET A 158 21.18 9.68 -5.61
CA MET A 158 20.96 9.70 -7.06
C MET A 158 22.28 9.64 -7.85
N PRO A 159 23.06 8.53 -7.81
CA PRO A 159 24.35 8.48 -8.49
C PRO A 159 24.23 8.59 -10.01
N GLU A 160 25.18 9.31 -10.62
CA GLU A 160 25.32 9.57 -12.06
C GLU A 160 25.78 8.34 -12.88
N SER A 161 25.40 7.11 -12.50
CA SER A 161 25.85 5.90 -13.21
C SER A 161 25.56 6.02 -14.72
N GLY A 162 26.57 5.75 -15.55
CA GLY A 162 26.68 6.02 -17.00
C GLY A 162 25.64 5.41 -17.95
N PHE A 163 24.47 5.04 -17.44
CA PHE A 163 23.23 4.95 -18.20
C PHE A 163 22.43 6.24 -17.94
N ILE A 164 22.91 7.30 -18.59
CA ILE A 164 22.41 8.67 -18.50
C ILE A 164 21.01 8.67 -19.12
N GLU A 165 19.97 8.49 -18.30
CA GLU A 165 18.64 9.12 -18.41
C GLU A 165 17.58 8.53 -17.45
N GLU A 166 17.76 7.32 -16.92
CA GLU A 166 16.66 6.60 -16.23
C GLU A 166 16.73 6.52 -14.69
N ARG A 167 17.92 6.53 -14.06
CA ARG A 167 18.05 6.29 -12.59
C ARG A 167 17.92 7.54 -11.70
N GLY A 168 18.49 8.69 -12.07
CA GLY A 168 18.39 9.92 -11.27
C GLY A 168 16.96 10.49 -11.19
N LYS A 169 16.20 10.37 -12.29
CA LYS A 169 14.76 10.66 -12.32
C LYS A 169 13.95 9.66 -11.49
N ARG A 170 14.47 8.47 -11.19
CA ARG A 170 13.74 7.38 -10.53
C ARG A 170 13.42 7.71 -9.08
N LEU A 171 14.37 8.14 -8.24
CA LEU A 171 14.08 8.40 -6.81
C LEU A 171 13.03 9.52 -6.63
N LEU A 172 13.26 10.68 -7.24
CA LEU A 172 12.32 11.81 -7.12
C LEU A 172 10.96 11.49 -7.73
N THR A 173 10.90 10.71 -8.82
CA THR A 173 9.62 10.25 -9.39
C THR A 173 8.95 9.21 -8.51
N LEU A 174 9.72 8.34 -7.85
CA LEU A 174 9.21 7.30 -6.95
C LEU A 174 8.54 7.93 -5.71
N ILE A 175 9.12 8.98 -5.14
CA ILE A 175 8.62 9.60 -3.90
C ILE A 175 7.64 10.77 -4.15
N LYS A 176 7.19 10.99 -5.39
CA LYS A 176 6.17 11.99 -5.67
C LYS A 176 4.83 11.53 -5.12
N THR A 177 4.03 12.47 -4.64
CA THR A 177 2.61 12.22 -4.35
C THR A 177 1.93 11.57 -5.55
N PRO A 178 1.33 10.38 -5.41
CA PRO A 178 0.67 9.73 -6.54
C PRO A 178 -0.58 10.52 -6.92
N VAL A 179 -0.58 11.05 -8.14
CA VAL A 179 -1.76 11.73 -8.75
C VAL A 179 -2.47 10.83 -9.76
N SER A 180 -1.73 9.88 -10.33
CA SER A 180 -2.19 8.84 -11.24
C SER A 180 -1.18 7.70 -11.18
N ARG A 181 -1.58 6.46 -11.49
CA ARG A 181 -0.74 5.24 -11.39
C ARG A 181 -0.46 4.82 -9.95
N PHE A 182 -1.51 4.42 -9.25
CA PHE A 182 -1.44 3.90 -7.90
C PHE A 182 -0.93 2.45 -7.88
N SER A 183 -0.46 1.96 -6.73
CA SER A 183 0.13 0.63 -6.62
C SER A 183 -0.11 0.07 -5.22
N PHE A 184 -0.64 -1.14 -5.11
CA PHE A 184 -0.66 -1.84 -3.82
C PHE A 184 0.73 -2.26 -3.36
N GLU A 185 1.68 -2.43 -4.29
CA GLU A 185 3.04 -2.90 -4.02
C GLU A 185 4.01 -1.78 -3.61
N ALA A 186 3.46 -0.66 -3.17
CA ALA A 186 4.20 0.45 -2.59
C ALA A 186 4.50 0.25 -1.09
N ARG A 187 4.14 -0.90 -0.51
CA ARG A 187 4.29 -1.17 0.94
C ARG A 187 5.73 -1.42 1.35
N ASP A 188 6.11 -0.82 2.47
CA ASP A 188 7.47 -0.95 3.03
C ASP A 188 7.71 -2.36 3.63
N ALA A 189 6.66 -2.99 4.15
CA ALA A 189 6.77 -4.19 4.99
C ALA A 189 6.91 -5.53 4.22
N TYR A 190 6.45 -5.57 2.97
CA TYR A 190 6.40 -6.79 2.16
C TYR A 190 6.61 -6.44 0.67
N PRO A 191 7.86 -6.16 0.24
CA PRO A 191 8.12 -5.89 -1.16
C PRO A 191 7.87 -7.14 -2.01
N VAL A 192 7.28 -6.96 -3.19
CA VAL A 192 7.29 -8.00 -4.23
C VAL A 192 8.67 -8.07 -4.88
N ALA A 193 9.05 -9.24 -5.37
CA ALA A 193 10.35 -9.53 -5.97
C ALA A 193 10.72 -8.50 -7.06
N ASP A 194 9.74 -8.08 -7.86
CA ASP A 194 9.93 -7.14 -8.97
C ASP A 194 10.09 -5.67 -8.51
N SER A 195 9.71 -5.32 -7.27
CA SER A 195 9.81 -3.95 -6.72
C SER A 195 10.83 -3.79 -5.59
N ILE A 196 11.47 -4.89 -5.15
CA ILE A 196 12.30 -4.94 -3.94
C ILE A 196 13.39 -3.86 -3.88
N ALA A 197 14.05 -3.58 -5.00
CA ALA A 197 15.08 -2.56 -5.06
C ALA A 197 14.53 -1.15 -4.84
N ASN A 198 13.31 -0.85 -5.32
CA ASN A 198 12.68 0.45 -5.08
C ASN A 198 12.27 0.59 -3.60
N THR A 199 11.71 -0.47 -3.01
CA THR A 199 11.33 -0.49 -1.60
C THR A 199 12.55 -0.27 -0.70
N PHE A 200 13.68 -0.92 -0.98
CA PHE A 200 14.92 -0.71 -0.24
C PHE A 200 15.42 0.73 -0.32
N ILE A 201 15.33 1.37 -1.48
CA ILE A 201 15.75 2.77 -1.63
C ILE A 201 14.84 3.71 -0.83
N ILE A 202 13.53 3.49 -0.83
CA ILE A 202 12.56 4.30 -0.08
C ILE A 202 12.79 4.11 1.43
N ASN A 203 12.96 2.87 1.88
CA ASN A 203 13.28 2.55 3.27
C ASN A 203 14.60 3.20 3.71
N ASP A 204 15.68 3.04 2.93
CA ASP A 204 16.97 3.68 3.22
C ASP A 204 16.81 5.20 3.37
N LEU A 205 16.09 5.85 2.44
CA LEU A 205 15.82 7.29 2.49
C LEU A 205 15.06 7.67 3.76
N LYS A 206 14.01 6.93 4.11
CA LYS A 206 13.21 7.12 5.32
C LYS A 206 14.09 7.05 6.57
N GLU A 207 14.94 6.02 6.68
CA GLU A 207 15.83 5.85 7.83
C GLU A 207 16.89 6.95 7.95
N TYR A 208 17.48 7.39 6.82
CA TYR A 208 18.42 8.52 6.84
C TYR A 208 17.74 9.82 7.25
N LEU A 209 16.54 10.11 6.74
CA LEU A 209 15.77 11.30 7.12
C LEU A 209 15.43 11.30 8.62
N GLY A 210 15.22 10.10 9.19
CA GLY A 210 14.92 9.91 10.61
C GLY A 210 16.08 10.16 11.57
N ILE A 211 17.31 10.38 11.10
CA ILE A 211 18.51 10.41 11.97
C ILE A 211 18.57 11.64 12.90
N GLU A 212 18.10 12.80 12.43
CA GLU A 212 18.08 14.06 13.21
C GLU A 212 16.68 14.39 13.78
N ILE A 213 15.68 13.54 13.51
CA ILE A 213 14.32 13.71 14.03
C ILE A 213 14.26 13.12 15.44
N ASP A 214 13.70 13.88 16.38
CA ASP A 214 13.54 13.42 17.75
C ASP A 214 12.66 12.17 17.84
N SER A 215 12.96 11.31 18.81
CA SER A 215 12.31 10.00 18.95
C SER A 215 10.80 10.08 19.17
N GLN A 216 10.32 11.14 19.82
CA GLN A 216 8.90 11.35 20.09
C GLN A 216 8.14 11.72 18.83
N THR A 217 8.63 12.69 18.06
CA THR A 217 8.03 13.10 16.78
C THR A 217 7.98 11.94 15.80
N ARG A 218 9.10 11.23 15.64
CA ARG A 218 9.14 10.06 14.75
C ARG A 218 8.17 8.97 15.21
N GLY A 219 8.19 8.61 16.49
CA GLY A 219 7.32 7.57 17.02
C GLY A 219 5.83 7.88 16.82
N ARG A 220 5.44 9.16 16.89
CA ARG A 220 4.08 9.61 16.55
C ARG A 220 3.74 9.42 15.08
N ILE A 221 4.65 9.82 14.18
CA ILE A 221 4.48 9.63 12.74
C ILE A 221 4.31 8.14 12.44
N ASP A 222 5.24 7.30 12.88
CA ASP A 222 5.24 5.87 12.61
C ASP A 222 3.95 5.21 13.14
N ALA A 223 3.53 5.53 14.36
CA ALA A 223 2.33 4.97 14.99
C ALA A 223 1.03 5.31 14.24
N VAL A 224 0.94 6.50 13.62
CA VAL A 224 -0.25 6.88 12.84
C VAL A 224 -0.32 6.07 11.56
N PHE A 225 0.77 5.99 10.81
CA PHE A 225 0.75 5.43 9.46
C PHE A 225 0.82 3.91 9.43
N CYS A 226 1.48 3.27 10.40
CA CYS A 226 1.56 1.81 10.44
C CYS A 226 0.20 1.12 10.66
N MET A 227 -0.78 1.83 11.25
CA MET A 227 -2.13 1.30 11.49
C MET A 227 -3.18 1.93 10.59
N LEU A 228 -2.83 2.82 9.66
CA LEU A 228 -3.80 3.66 8.97
C LEU A 228 -4.77 2.85 8.08
N ILE A 229 -4.26 1.84 7.37
CA ILE A 229 -5.07 0.92 6.57
C ILE A 229 -6.03 0.13 7.47
N ASP A 230 -5.51 -0.46 8.56
CA ASP A 230 -6.30 -1.26 9.50
C ASP A 230 -7.39 -0.44 10.20
N ARG A 231 -7.06 0.77 10.67
CA ARG A 231 -8.01 1.70 11.28
C ARG A 231 -9.14 2.04 10.31
N THR A 232 -8.81 2.31 9.05
CA THR A 232 -9.82 2.55 8.01
C THR A 232 -10.72 1.33 7.81
N GLY A 233 -10.14 0.12 7.79
CA GLY A 233 -10.87 -1.15 7.72
C GLY A 233 -11.83 -1.34 8.89
N VAL A 234 -11.43 -1.00 10.12
CA VAL A 234 -12.29 -1.07 11.32
C VAL A 234 -13.49 -0.13 11.19
N ILE A 235 -13.27 1.12 10.78
CA ILE A 235 -14.36 2.10 10.56
C ILE A 235 -15.34 1.56 9.51
N GLN A 236 -14.81 1.08 8.38
CA GLN A 236 -15.64 0.53 7.30
C GLN A 236 -16.48 -0.65 7.78
N GLN A 237 -15.88 -1.62 8.49
CA GLN A 237 -16.60 -2.78 9.02
C GLN A 237 -17.68 -2.38 10.03
N HIS A 238 -17.42 -1.36 10.85
CA HIS A 238 -18.42 -0.82 11.76
C HIS A 238 -19.60 -0.23 11.00
N LEU A 239 -19.36 0.66 10.04
CA LEU A 239 -20.40 1.28 9.22
C LEU A 239 -21.21 0.25 8.42
N ASP A 240 -20.54 -0.76 7.88
CA ASP A 240 -21.19 -1.89 7.21
C ASP A 240 -22.14 -2.64 8.17
N LYS A 241 -21.73 -2.90 9.41
CA LYS A 241 -22.58 -3.54 10.43
C LYS A 241 -23.78 -2.68 10.80
N VAL A 242 -23.57 -1.36 10.94
CA VAL A 242 -24.65 -0.41 11.23
C VAL A 242 -25.68 -0.43 10.10
N ALA A 243 -25.25 -0.31 8.84
CA ALA A 243 -26.17 -0.32 7.68
C ALA A 243 -26.98 -1.62 7.57
N HIS A 244 -26.40 -2.76 7.96
CA HIS A 244 -27.08 -4.05 7.88
C HIS A 244 -27.99 -4.35 9.08
N SER A 245 -27.92 -3.55 10.14
CA SER A 245 -28.66 -3.80 11.38
C SER A 245 -30.19 -3.69 11.23
N SER A 246 -30.67 -2.82 10.33
CA SER A 246 -32.10 -2.63 10.10
C SER A 246 -32.74 -3.69 9.20
N GLY A 247 -31.92 -4.43 8.43
CA GLY A 247 -32.36 -5.51 7.55
C GLY A 247 -33.24 -5.07 6.36
N GLY A 248 -33.41 -5.99 5.42
CA GLY A 248 -34.36 -5.84 4.30
C GLY A 248 -34.12 -4.61 3.42
N LYS A 249 -35.21 -3.94 3.01
CA LYS A 249 -35.16 -2.79 2.08
C LYS A 249 -34.55 -1.51 2.69
N ARG A 250 -34.39 -1.46 4.02
CA ARG A 250 -33.88 -0.27 4.73
C ARG A 250 -32.36 -0.12 4.63
N ILE A 251 -31.64 -1.22 4.38
CA ILE A 251 -30.18 -1.23 4.23
C ILE A 251 -29.68 -0.18 3.22
N ALA A 252 -30.35 -0.05 2.07
CA ALA A 252 -29.98 0.94 1.06
C ALA A 252 -30.18 2.39 1.55
N ILE A 253 -31.24 2.65 2.33
CA ILE A 253 -31.50 3.96 2.93
C ILE A 253 -30.41 4.27 3.96
N ASP A 254 -30.09 3.31 4.81
CA ASP A 254 -29.07 3.45 5.86
C ASP A 254 -27.69 3.73 5.27
N TYR A 255 -27.32 3.04 4.18
CA TYR A 255 -26.09 3.34 3.44
C TYR A 255 -26.06 4.77 2.89
N ARG A 256 -27.19 5.29 2.37
CA ARG A 256 -27.26 6.68 1.89
C ARG A 256 -27.11 7.69 3.03
N HIS A 257 -27.74 7.44 4.18
CA HIS A 257 -27.59 8.28 5.37
C HIS A 257 -26.14 8.27 5.87
N ILE A 258 -25.51 7.10 5.98
CA ILE A 258 -24.10 6.98 6.35
C ILE A 258 -23.22 7.73 5.35
N HIS A 259 -23.50 7.62 4.05
CA HIS A 259 -22.75 8.35 3.01
C HIS A 259 -22.80 9.86 3.25
N ALA A 260 -23.99 10.42 3.45
CA ALA A 260 -24.16 11.85 3.76
C ALA A 260 -23.42 12.24 5.05
N MET A 261 -23.47 11.40 6.09
CA MET A 261 -22.76 11.65 7.35
C MET A 261 -21.24 11.70 7.19
N VAL A 262 -20.67 10.83 6.33
CA VAL A 262 -19.24 10.81 6.01
C VAL A 262 -18.86 12.02 5.15
N GLU A 263 -19.70 12.39 4.20
CA GLU A 263 -19.50 13.55 3.33
C GLU A 263 -19.46 14.87 4.12
N ASP A 264 -20.38 15.01 5.09
CA ASP A 264 -20.50 16.15 6.01
C ASP A 264 -19.38 16.26 7.05
N VAL A 265 -18.40 15.35 7.04
CA VAL A 265 -17.21 15.51 7.88
C VAL A 265 -16.31 16.57 7.26
N ASP A 266 -16.28 17.72 7.92
CA ASP A 266 -15.44 18.85 7.55
C ASP A 266 -14.17 18.89 8.41
N PHE A 267 -13.01 19.00 7.75
CA PHE A 267 -11.68 19.13 8.37
C PHE A 267 -11.12 20.54 8.26
N THR A 268 -11.94 21.54 7.91
CA THR A 268 -11.56 22.96 8.00
C THR A 268 -11.36 23.37 9.46
N THR A 269 -10.23 22.98 10.03
CA THR A 269 -9.80 23.47 11.33
C THR A 269 -9.36 24.92 11.16
N PRO A 270 -9.83 25.88 11.98
CA PRO A 270 -9.25 27.21 12.01
C PRO A 270 -7.76 27.05 12.23
N VAL A 271 -6.94 27.65 11.36
CA VAL A 271 -5.48 27.58 11.43
C VAL A 271 -5.05 28.31 12.70
N VAL A 272 -5.18 27.67 13.86
CA VAL A 272 -4.38 28.00 15.03
C VAL A 272 -3.00 27.46 14.67
N SER A 273 -2.28 28.25 13.88
CA SER A 273 -0.89 28.00 13.52
C SER A 273 -0.10 27.99 14.82
N ARG A 274 -0.04 26.83 15.48
CA ARG A 274 1.04 26.54 16.42
C ARG A 274 2.30 26.70 15.60
N ARG A 275 3.01 27.82 15.80
CA ARG A 275 4.28 28.12 15.13
C ARG A 275 5.18 26.91 15.30
N ARG A 276 5.28 26.10 14.25
CA ARG A 276 6.15 24.94 14.20
C ARG A 276 7.34 25.36 13.35
N SER A 277 8.54 25.09 13.84
CA SER A 277 9.73 25.24 13.02
C SER A 277 9.66 24.26 11.85
N VAL A 278 9.66 24.81 10.64
CA VAL A 278 9.55 24.06 9.40
C VAL A 278 10.92 23.48 9.08
N ARG A 279 11.03 22.14 9.05
CA ARG A 279 12.26 21.38 8.77
C ARG A 279 12.00 20.37 7.68
N LEU A 280 12.90 20.32 6.71
CA LEU A 280 12.72 19.56 5.47
C LEU A 280 12.80 18.04 5.71
N ASP A 281 13.69 17.59 6.59
CA ASP A 281 13.81 16.17 6.94
C ASP A 281 12.50 15.61 7.49
N ARG A 282 11.87 16.34 8.41
CA ARG A 282 10.62 15.96 9.06
C ARG A 282 9.45 16.01 8.11
N ASP A 283 9.36 17.02 7.25
CA ASP A 283 8.27 17.12 6.28
C ASP A 283 8.35 16.03 5.22
N LEU A 284 9.57 15.69 4.76
CA LEU A 284 9.78 14.59 3.84
C LEU A 284 9.59 13.23 4.52
N TYR A 285 10.05 13.04 5.75
CA TYR A 285 9.82 11.82 6.53
C TYR A 285 8.33 11.56 6.77
N LEU A 286 7.58 12.62 7.10
CA LEU A 286 6.12 12.56 7.20
C LEU A 286 5.49 12.19 5.86
N HIS A 287 6.00 12.74 4.75
CA HIS A 287 5.54 12.41 3.41
C HIS A 287 5.75 10.92 3.07
N LEU A 288 6.95 10.40 3.29
CA LEU A 288 7.24 9.00 2.99
C LEU A 288 6.41 8.03 3.83
N ASN A 289 6.04 8.40 5.06
CA ASN A 289 5.14 7.58 5.87
C ASN A 289 3.68 7.57 5.38
N ARG A 290 3.16 8.68 4.83
CA ARG A 290 1.83 8.69 4.21
C ARG A 290 1.80 8.06 2.82
N PHE A 291 2.94 7.99 2.15
CA PHE A 291 3.08 7.60 0.75
C PHE A 291 2.43 6.25 0.45
N GLU A 292 2.67 5.25 1.30
CA GLU A 292 2.05 3.92 1.20
C GLU A 292 0.52 3.99 1.17
N PHE A 293 -0.07 4.76 2.09
CA PHE A 293 -1.53 4.89 2.18
C PHE A 293 -2.12 5.60 0.96
N LEU A 294 -1.45 6.62 0.42
CA LEU A 294 -1.91 7.32 -0.80
C LEU A 294 -1.93 6.37 -2.01
N HIS A 295 -0.90 5.54 -2.13
CA HIS A 295 -0.83 4.50 -3.15
C HIS A 295 -1.91 3.43 -2.96
N PHE A 296 -2.10 2.95 -1.74
CA PHE A 296 -3.15 2.00 -1.39
C PHE A 296 -4.55 2.54 -1.74
N ALA A 297 -4.89 3.73 -1.26
CA ALA A 297 -6.24 4.30 -1.40
C ALA A 297 -6.62 4.50 -2.88
N GLY A 298 -5.70 5.01 -3.70
CA GLY A 298 -5.93 5.17 -5.13
C GLY A 298 -6.01 3.83 -5.88
N ALA A 299 -5.15 2.86 -5.54
CA ALA A 299 -5.18 1.53 -6.18
C ALA A 299 -6.44 0.76 -5.80
N TYR A 300 -6.92 0.94 -4.57
CA TYR A 300 -8.19 0.40 -4.09
C TYR A 300 -9.38 0.95 -4.86
N ALA A 301 -9.41 2.26 -5.10
CA ALA A 301 -10.44 2.87 -5.95
C ALA A 301 -10.43 2.30 -7.38
N GLU A 302 -9.25 2.15 -8.00
CA GLU A 302 -9.11 1.51 -9.33
C GLU A 302 -9.57 0.04 -9.32
N ALA A 303 -9.26 -0.71 -8.26
CA ALA A 303 -9.66 -2.11 -8.12
C ALA A 303 -11.18 -2.26 -7.99
N LEU A 304 -11.86 -1.38 -7.24
CA LEU A 304 -13.32 -1.36 -7.14
C LEU A 304 -13.98 -1.09 -8.50
N ASP A 305 -13.41 -0.17 -9.29
CA ASP A 305 -13.90 0.12 -10.65
C ASP A 305 -13.70 -1.09 -11.58
N ALA A 306 -12.51 -1.72 -11.54
CA ALA A 306 -12.20 -2.89 -12.36
C ALA A 306 -13.01 -4.15 -11.95
N ALA A 307 -13.41 -4.25 -10.69
CA ALA A 307 -14.24 -5.33 -10.17
C ALA A 307 -15.66 -5.34 -10.76
N LYS A 308 -16.18 -4.18 -11.16
CA LYS A 308 -17.54 -4.04 -11.69
C LYS A 308 -17.73 -4.92 -12.95
N PRO A 309 -18.77 -5.77 -12.98
CA PRO A 309 -19.19 -6.48 -14.17
C PRO A 309 -19.41 -5.56 -15.38
N PRO A 310 -18.94 -5.95 -16.58
CA PRO A 310 -19.16 -5.17 -17.79
C PRO A 310 -20.59 -5.29 -18.34
N SER A 311 -21.38 -6.26 -17.85
CA SER A 311 -22.78 -6.44 -18.21
C SER A 311 -23.67 -6.56 -16.98
N PRO A 312 -24.96 -6.17 -17.07
CA PRO A 312 -25.93 -6.40 -16.00
C PRO A 312 -26.04 -7.87 -15.61
N ILE A 313 -26.42 -8.12 -14.35
CA ILE A 313 -26.68 -9.45 -13.80
C ILE A 313 -28.12 -9.43 -13.27
N VAL A 314 -28.91 -10.39 -13.71
CA VAL A 314 -30.31 -10.57 -13.30
C VAL A 314 -30.34 -11.28 -11.94
N SER A 315 -31.24 -10.83 -11.06
CA SER A 315 -31.51 -11.50 -9.79
C SER A 315 -32.11 -12.88 -10.06
N VAL A 316 -31.48 -13.91 -9.48
CA VAL A 316 -31.91 -15.31 -9.59
C VAL A 316 -32.06 -15.94 -8.20
N ARG A 317 -32.45 -15.12 -7.22
CA ARG A 317 -32.53 -15.53 -5.81
C ARG A 317 -33.45 -16.73 -5.61
N GLY A 318 -34.60 -16.76 -6.28
CA GLY A 318 -35.56 -17.86 -6.19
C GLY A 318 -34.98 -19.15 -6.75
N GLU A 319 -34.35 -19.05 -7.91
CA GLU A 319 -33.73 -20.17 -8.62
C GLU A 319 -32.54 -20.76 -7.86
N ILE A 320 -31.76 -19.94 -7.14
CA ILE A 320 -30.70 -20.44 -6.26
C ILE A 320 -31.28 -21.31 -5.13
N ILE A 321 -32.43 -20.93 -4.57
CA ILE A 321 -33.12 -21.71 -3.52
C ILE A 321 -33.67 -23.01 -4.09
N GLU A 322 -34.30 -22.94 -5.26
CA GLU A 322 -34.83 -24.11 -5.97
C GLU A 322 -33.71 -25.09 -6.31
N ALA A 323 -32.60 -24.59 -6.86
CA ALA A 323 -31.42 -25.39 -7.19
C ALA A 323 -30.83 -26.09 -5.96
N LEU A 324 -30.71 -25.39 -4.82
CA LEU A 324 -30.26 -26.02 -3.58
C LEU A 324 -31.26 -27.08 -3.08
N SER A 325 -32.56 -26.81 -3.21
CA SER A 325 -33.61 -27.75 -2.81
C SER A 325 -33.57 -29.03 -3.64
N SER A 326 -33.29 -28.91 -4.95
CA SER A 326 -33.10 -30.05 -5.84
C SER A 326 -31.85 -30.87 -5.50
N LEU A 327 -30.72 -30.20 -5.18
CA LEU A 327 -29.48 -30.87 -4.81
C LEU A 327 -29.57 -31.62 -3.47
N ALA A 328 -30.32 -31.06 -2.53
CA ALA A 328 -30.40 -31.57 -1.16
C ALA A 328 -31.64 -32.43 -0.89
N GLU A 329 -32.36 -32.81 -1.96
CA GLU A 329 -33.56 -33.67 -1.95
C GLU A 329 -34.62 -33.26 -0.90
N GLY A 330 -34.86 -31.95 -0.77
CA GLY A 330 -35.85 -31.44 0.17
C GLY A 330 -36.02 -29.93 0.11
N GLN A 331 -37.12 -29.42 0.64
CA GLN A 331 -37.38 -27.98 0.64
C GLN A 331 -36.28 -27.25 1.42
N ARG A 332 -35.68 -26.23 0.76
CA ARG A 332 -34.73 -25.32 1.38
C ARG A 332 -35.26 -23.89 1.34
N ASN A 333 -34.78 -23.09 2.26
CA ASN A 333 -35.03 -21.66 2.33
C ASN A 333 -33.75 -20.88 2.02
N TYR A 334 -33.88 -19.55 1.93
CA TYR A 334 -32.78 -18.69 1.59
C TYR A 334 -31.61 -18.76 2.59
N CYS A 335 -31.87 -18.83 3.89
CA CYS A 335 -30.81 -18.89 4.90
C CYS A 335 -29.91 -20.12 4.70
N GLN A 336 -30.49 -21.25 4.27
CA GLN A 336 -29.75 -22.48 4.01
C GLN A 336 -28.78 -22.33 2.83
N THR A 337 -29.02 -21.44 1.87
CA THR A 337 -28.03 -21.16 0.79
C THR A 337 -26.71 -20.60 1.29
N THR A 338 -26.70 -20.07 2.52
CA THR A 338 -25.52 -19.51 3.19
C THR A 338 -24.94 -20.44 4.26
N GLN A 339 -25.77 -21.33 4.82
CA GLN A 339 -25.39 -22.27 5.89
C GLN A 339 -24.95 -23.63 5.36
N GLU A 340 -25.47 -24.05 4.20
CA GLU A 340 -25.07 -25.31 3.55
C GLU A 340 -23.69 -25.13 2.93
N GLU A 341 -22.70 -25.76 3.55
CA GLU A 341 -21.29 -25.63 3.20
C GLU A 341 -20.70 -26.90 2.60
N PHE A 342 -20.04 -26.74 1.46
CA PHE A 342 -19.36 -27.80 0.71
C PHE A 342 -17.85 -27.67 0.89
N GLY A 343 -17.14 -28.80 0.93
CA GLY A 343 -15.68 -28.79 0.84
C GLY A 343 -15.24 -28.28 -0.53
N ILE A 344 -14.26 -27.39 -0.57
CA ILE A 344 -13.79 -26.78 -1.83
C ILE A 344 -13.23 -27.81 -2.83
N ASP A 345 -12.73 -28.94 -2.33
CA ASP A 345 -12.21 -30.02 -3.16
C ASP A 345 -13.32 -30.86 -3.80
N ALA A 346 -14.49 -30.92 -3.15
CA ALA A 346 -15.67 -31.60 -3.70
C ALA A 346 -16.45 -30.72 -4.70
N PHE A 347 -16.20 -29.41 -4.72
CA PHE A 347 -16.93 -28.48 -5.58
C PHE A 347 -16.85 -28.81 -7.08
N PRO A 348 -15.68 -29.11 -7.69
CA PRO A 348 -15.62 -29.41 -9.12
C PRO A 348 -16.46 -30.63 -9.50
N GLU A 349 -16.46 -31.67 -8.66
CA GLU A 349 -17.27 -32.87 -8.89
C GLU A 349 -18.76 -32.55 -8.80
N LEU A 350 -19.18 -31.82 -7.77
CA LEU A 350 -20.56 -31.35 -7.61
C LEU A 350 -21.02 -30.53 -8.83
N ALA A 351 -20.19 -29.57 -9.27
CA ALA A 351 -20.48 -28.69 -10.39
C ALA A 351 -20.61 -29.47 -11.71
N ASN A 352 -19.79 -30.50 -11.92
CA ASN A 352 -19.84 -31.30 -13.13
C ASN A 352 -20.99 -32.31 -13.11
N ARG A 353 -21.27 -32.94 -11.96
CA ARG A 353 -22.38 -33.89 -11.81
C ARG A 353 -23.74 -33.22 -12.04
N HIS A 354 -23.87 -31.96 -11.63
CA HIS A 354 -25.09 -31.17 -11.77
C HIS A 354 -24.93 -30.00 -12.76
N ALA A 355 -24.16 -30.22 -13.84
CA ALA A 355 -23.79 -29.17 -14.78
C ALA A 355 -24.99 -28.42 -15.37
N ASP A 356 -26.07 -29.12 -15.73
CA ASP A 356 -27.25 -28.48 -16.30
C ASP A 356 -27.91 -27.48 -15.35
N LEU A 357 -27.98 -27.80 -14.07
CA LEU A 357 -28.53 -26.94 -13.03
C LEU A 357 -27.70 -25.64 -12.89
N PHE A 358 -26.37 -25.74 -12.85
CA PHE A 358 -25.51 -24.56 -12.78
C PHE A 358 -25.50 -23.75 -14.08
N LEU A 359 -25.52 -24.42 -15.24
CA LEU A 359 -25.63 -23.76 -16.54
C LEU A 359 -26.94 -22.99 -16.70
N ASP A 360 -28.05 -23.52 -16.17
CA ASP A 360 -29.35 -22.84 -16.14
C ASP A 360 -29.29 -21.59 -15.27
N LEU A 361 -28.70 -21.68 -14.07
CA LEU A 361 -28.48 -20.53 -13.21
C LEU A 361 -27.63 -19.44 -13.89
N ILE A 362 -26.52 -19.83 -14.51
CA ILE A 362 -25.65 -18.90 -15.25
C ILE A 362 -26.43 -18.25 -16.40
N ASN A 363 -27.19 -19.03 -17.16
CA ASN A 363 -27.99 -18.52 -18.28
C ASN A 363 -29.06 -17.53 -17.84
N LYS A 364 -29.78 -17.82 -16.75
CA LYS A 364 -30.78 -16.92 -16.18
C LYS A 364 -30.16 -15.64 -15.63
N ALA A 365 -29.02 -15.74 -14.93
CA ALA A 365 -28.35 -14.60 -14.32
C ALA A 365 -27.66 -13.69 -15.34
N LEU A 366 -26.97 -14.27 -16.33
CA LEU A 366 -26.10 -13.52 -17.26
C LEU A 366 -26.69 -13.35 -18.65
N GLY A 367 -27.81 -14.01 -18.97
CA GLY A 367 -28.43 -14.00 -20.29
C GLY A 367 -27.68 -14.80 -21.35
N PHE A 368 -26.79 -15.71 -20.96
CA PHE A 368 -26.12 -16.63 -21.88
C PHE A 368 -25.71 -17.94 -21.21
N ARG A 369 -25.76 -19.04 -21.97
CA ARG A 369 -25.27 -20.35 -21.56
C ARG A 369 -23.83 -20.55 -22.07
N PRO A 370 -22.82 -20.75 -21.21
CA PRO A 370 -21.47 -21.11 -21.64
C PRO A 370 -21.46 -22.42 -22.44
N SER A 371 -20.51 -22.56 -23.37
CA SER A 371 -20.22 -23.86 -23.97
C SER A 371 -19.60 -24.80 -22.92
N LYS A 372 -19.64 -26.13 -23.16
CA LYS A 372 -19.08 -27.13 -22.23
C LYS A 372 -17.64 -26.80 -21.80
N SER A 373 -16.76 -26.52 -22.75
CA SER A 373 -15.36 -26.16 -22.47
C SER A 373 -15.23 -24.88 -21.64
N LYS A 374 -16.06 -23.86 -21.89
CA LYS A 374 -16.03 -22.62 -21.11
C LYS A 374 -16.63 -22.79 -19.71
N TYR A 375 -17.60 -23.66 -19.56
CA TYR A 375 -18.14 -24.04 -18.26
C TYR A 375 -17.09 -24.76 -17.41
N GLU A 376 -16.42 -25.77 -17.97
CA GLU A 376 -15.33 -26.50 -17.30
C GLU A 376 -14.20 -25.54 -16.88
N GLN A 377 -13.83 -24.59 -17.75
CA GLN A 377 -12.89 -23.51 -17.41
C GLN A 377 -13.41 -22.66 -16.23
N SER A 378 -14.67 -22.23 -16.27
CA SER A 378 -15.29 -21.45 -15.20
C SER A 378 -15.32 -22.19 -13.87
N VAL A 379 -15.59 -23.50 -13.85
CA VAL A 379 -15.55 -24.33 -12.64
C VAL A 379 -14.14 -24.31 -12.02
N SER A 380 -13.10 -24.50 -12.83
CA SER A 380 -11.71 -24.46 -12.34
C SER A 380 -11.35 -23.09 -11.76
N LEU A 381 -11.66 -22.00 -12.47
CA LEU A 381 -11.38 -20.64 -11.99
C LEU A 381 -12.21 -20.26 -10.75
N ALA A 382 -13.47 -20.71 -10.67
CA ALA A 382 -14.35 -20.45 -9.54
C ALA A 382 -13.83 -21.13 -8.27
N ARG A 383 -13.27 -22.35 -8.39
CA ARG A 383 -12.61 -23.03 -7.27
C ARG A 383 -11.44 -22.20 -6.75
N GLU A 384 -10.57 -21.74 -7.66
CA GLU A 384 -9.41 -20.93 -7.29
C GLU A 384 -9.82 -19.59 -6.66
N LEU A 385 -10.82 -18.92 -7.22
CA LEU A 385 -11.39 -17.68 -6.67
C LEU A 385 -11.90 -17.88 -5.24
N LEU A 386 -12.68 -18.94 -4.99
CA LEU A 386 -13.23 -19.25 -3.68
C LEU A 386 -12.12 -19.56 -2.66
N TYR A 387 -11.11 -20.33 -3.09
CA TYR A 387 -9.96 -20.69 -2.26
C TYR A 387 -9.19 -19.45 -1.82
N ARG A 388 -8.85 -18.58 -2.77
CA ARG A 388 -8.14 -17.32 -2.51
C ARG A 388 -8.92 -16.37 -1.63
N THR A 389 -10.23 -16.24 -1.88
CA THR A 389 -11.10 -15.37 -1.08
C THR A 389 -11.17 -15.84 0.37
N HIS A 390 -11.17 -17.16 0.60
CA HIS A 390 -11.12 -17.72 1.94
C HIS A 390 -9.78 -17.41 2.63
N ILE A 391 -8.65 -17.69 1.97
CA ILE A 391 -7.30 -17.49 2.51
C ILE A 391 -7.03 -16.01 2.79
N PHE A 392 -7.36 -15.13 1.86
CA PHE A 392 -7.14 -13.70 2.01
C PHE A 392 -7.99 -13.12 3.17
N GLY A 393 -9.20 -13.64 3.36
CA GLY A 393 -10.11 -13.16 4.41
C GLY A 393 -9.82 -13.70 5.82
N ARG A 394 -9.21 -14.88 5.95
CA ARG A 394 -9.02 -15.56 7.25
C ARG A 394 -7.55 -15.79 7.64
N GLY A 395 -6.62 -15.60 6.71
CA GLY A 395 -5.25 -16.07 6.86
C GLY A 395 -5.12 -17.57 6.58
N LEU A 396 -3.87 -18.07 6.57
CA LEU A 396 -3.57 -19.47 6.33
C LEU A 396 -3.61 -20.27 7.63
N SER A 397 -4.47 -21.30 7.69
CA SER A 397 -4.38 -22.37 8.68
C SER A 397 -4.00 -23.68 7.96
N PRO A 398 -2.83 -24.29 8.24
CA PRO A 398 -2.35 -25.50 7.55
C PRO A 398 -3.27 -26.72 7.62
N SER A 399 -4.27 -26.71 8.50
CA SER A 399 -5.15 -27.85 8.80
C SER A 399 -6.62 -27.60 8.50
N GLU A 400 -6.99 -26.41 8.00
CA GLU A 400 -8.40 -26.05 7.82
C GLU A 400 -8.93 -26.52 6.47
N ILE A 401 -9.91 -27.43 6.51
CA ILE A 401 -10.69 -27.80 5.33
C ILE A 401 -11.46 -26.56 4.90
N VAL A 402 -11.14 -26.01 3.72
CA VAL A 402 -11.82 -24.85 3.18
C VAL A 402 -13.24 -25.24 2.79
N ARG A 403 -14.21 -24.62 3.46
CA ARG A 403 -15.64 -24.80 3.21
C ARG A 403 -16.25 -23.57 2.56
N VAL A 404 -17.14 -23.79 1.60
CA VAL A 404 -17.78 -22.73 0.80
C VAL A 404 -19.29 -22.96 0.74
N SER A 405 -20.05 -21.88 0.92
CA SER A 405 -21.52 -21.95 0.83
C SER A 405 -22.00 -22.12 -0.61
N PHE A 406 -23.19 -22.72 -0.80
CA PHE A 406 -23.82 -22.84 -2.11
C PHE A 406 -23.94 -21.49 -2.84
N ARG A 407 -24.33 -20.45 -2.10
CA ARG A 407 -24.40 -19.08 -2.64
C ARG A 407 -23.05 -18.60 -3.18
N ASN A 408 -21.97 -18.86 -2.45
CA ASN A 408 -20.63 -18.46 -2.87
C ASN A 408 -20.20 -19.21 -4.14
N ILE A 409 -20.57 -20.49 -4.26
CA ILE A 409 -20.34 -21.29 -5.46
C ILE A 409 -21.03 -20.65 -6.68
N VAL A 410 -22.33 -20.36 -6.59
CA VAL A 410 -23.09 -19.80 -7.72
C VAL A 410 -22.54 -18.43 -8.14
N SER A 411 -22.22 -17.57 -7.17
CA SER A 411 -21.64 -16.25 -7.43
C SER A 411 -20.25 -16.32 -8.06
N ALA A 412 -19.38 -17.24 -7.61
CA ALA A 412 -18.06 -17.44 -8.20
C ALA A 412 -18.15 -17.99 -9.64
N LEU A 413 -19.07 -18.92 -9.91
CA LEU A 413 -19.34 -19.43 -11.25
C LEU A 413 -19.84 -18.31 -12.18
N CYS A 414 -20.80 -17.49 -11.73
CA CYS A 414 -21.29 -16.37 -12.53
C CYS A 414 -20.18 -15.33 -12.79
N ALA A 415 -19.39 -15.00 -11.77
CA ALA A 415 -18.28 -14.04 -11.89
C ALA A 415 -17.23 -14.49 -12.92
N THR A 416 -16.82 -15.76 -12.85
CA THR A 416 -15.79 -16.31 -13.75
C THR A 416 -16.34 -16.57 -15.16
N SER A 417 -17.57 -17.07 -15.30
CA SER A 417 -18.23 -17.23 -16.60
C SER A 417 -18.41 -15.90 -17.33
N GLN A 418 -18.79 -14.84 -16.60
CA GLN A 418 -18.89 -13.51 -17.18
C GLN A 418 -17.53 -12.96 -17.62
N ALA A 419 -16.49 -13.10 -16.79
CA ALA A 419 -15.15 -12.65 -17.13
C ALA A 419 -14.59 -13.39 -18.36
N ILE A 420 -14.84 -14.71 -18.46
CA ILE A 420 -14.45 -15.51 -19.64
C ILE A 420 -15.10 -14.97 -20.91
N LYS A 421 -16.39 -14.62 -20.87
CA LYS A 421 -17.12 -14.09 -22.03
C LYS A 421 -16.74 -12.65 -22.35
N PHE A 422 -16.52 -11.85 -21.32
CA PHE A 422 -16.20 -10.43 -21.42
C PHE A 422 -14.90 -10.14 -20.66
N PRO A 423 -13.74 -10.35 -21.31
CA PRO A 423 -12.45 -10.17 -20.66
C PRO A 423 -12.24 -8.71 -20.21
N ASN A 424 -12.11 -8.50 -18.90
CA ASN A 424 -11.74 -7.22 -18.34
C ASN A 424 -10.22 -7.02 -18.47
N GLN A 425 -9.82 -5.88 -19.03
CA GLN A 425 -8.43 -5.49 -19.10
C GLN A 425 -8.05 -4.61 -17.90
N TYR A 426 -7.13 -5.09 -17.07
CA TYR A 426 -6.53 -4.36 -15.97
C TYR A 426 -5.07 -4.79 -15.83
N ARG A 427 -4.17 -3.81 -15.68
CA ARG A 427 -2.75 -4.05 -15.43
C ARG A 427 -2.41 -3.44 -14.06
N PRO A 428 -2.07 -4.26 -13.05
CA PRO A 428 -1.52 -3.77 -11.80
C PRO A 428 -0.26 -2.97 -12.10
N ARG A 429 -0.10 -1.84 -11.41
CA ARG A 429 1.15 -1.10 -11.45
C ARG A 429 2.12 -1.73 -10.47
N ILE A 430 3.29 -2.10 -10.97
CA ILE A 430 4.46 -2.44 -10.14
C ILE A 430 5.56 -1.46 -10.52
N PHE A 431 6.29 -0.95 -9.54
CA PHE A 431 7.31 0.07 -9.81
C PHE A 431 8.46 -0.52 -10.62
N GLY A 432 8.60 -0.07 -11.87
CA GLY A 432 9.67 -0.53 -12.75
C GLY A 432 9.38 -1.85 -13.46
N ASP A 433 8.16 -2.39 -13.33
CA ASP A 433 7.72 -3.57 -14.06
C ASP A 433 6.38 -3.31 -14.78
N ASP A 434 6.40 -3.51 -16.10
CA ASP A 434 5.25 -3.40 -17.00
C ASP A 434 4.91 -4.74 -17.69
N SER A 435 5.56 -5.84 -17.28
CA SER A 435 5.38 -7.20 -17.81
C SER A 435 4.08 -7.86 -17.34
N GLN A 436 3.43 -7.28 -16.34
CA GLN A 436 2.17 -7.77 -15.80
C GLN A 436 1.11 -7.96 -16.90
N THR A 437 0.42 -9.10 -16.82
CA THR A 437 -0.72 -9.42 -17.68
C THR A 437 -1.75 -8.30 -17.62
N ARG A 438 -2.51 -8.12 -18.70
CA ARG A 438 -3.68 -7.23 -18.71
C ARG A 438 -4.95 -7.98 -18.38
N SER A 439 -4.93 -9.31 -18.34
CA SER A 439 -6.12 -10.11 -18.07
C SER A 439 -6.23 -10.39 -16.59
N ILE A 440 -7.35 -9.97 -15.98
CA ILE A 440 -7.64 -10.31 -14.59
C ILE A 440 -7.87 -11.82 -14.38
N ILE A 441 -8.10 -12.59 -15.44
CA ILE A 441 -8.33 -14.05 -15.35
C ILE A 441 -7.02 -14.81 -15.19
N THR A 442 -5.96 -14.37 -15.85
CA THR A 442 -4.66 -15.07 -15.88
C THR A 442 -4.12 -15.43 -14.49
N PRO A 443 -4.22 -14.56 -13.46
CA PRO A 443 -3.86 -14.92 -12.09
C PRO A 443 -4.61 -16.13 -11.52
N LEU A 444 -5.86 -16.38 -11.92
CA LEU A 444 -6.66 -17.53 -11.46
C LEU A 444 -6.36 -18.82 -12.27
N GLU A 445 -5.73 -18.70 -13.44
CA GLU A 445 -5.31 -19.86 -14.25
C GLU A 445 -4.07 -20.56 -13.68
N SER A 446 -3.35 -19.88 -12.79
CA SER A 446 -2.21 -20.42 -12.04
C SER A 446 -2.63 -20.67 -10.60
N PRO A 447 -2.98 -21.91 -10.20
CA PRO A 447 -3.34 -22.23 -8.82
C PRO A 447 -2.25 -21.78 -7.85
N ILE A 448 -2.63 -21.29 -6.67
CA ILE A 448 -1.64 -21.00 -5.64
C ILE A 448 -1.13 -22.32 -5.08
N GLU A 449 0.11 -22.66 -5.43
CA GLU A 449 0.86 -23.71 -4.75
C GLU A 449 1.48 -23.12 -3.48
N PHE A 450 0.91 -23.46 -2.32
CA PHE A 450 1.53 -23.18 -1.04
C PHE A 450 2.58 -24.26 -0.75
N ASP A 451 3.80 -24.05 -1.23
CA ASP A 451 4.97 -24.77 -0.73
C ASP A 451 5.42 -24.08 0.57
N TYR A 452 5.27 -24.73 1.72
CA TYR A 452 5.71 -24.16 3.02
C TYR A 452 7.20 -23.75 3.04
N ASN A 453 8.00 -24.26 2.09
CA ASN A 453 9.42 -23.95 1.95
C ASN A 453 9.73 -22.87 0.92
N LYS A 454 8.75 -22.40 0.13
CA LYS A 454 8.95 -21.36 -0.87
C LYS A 454 7.84 -20.31 -0.77
N PRO A 455 8.17 -19.01 -0.86
CA PRO A 455 7.14 -18.00 -1.00
C PRO A 455 6.27 -18.35 -2.23
N PRO A 456 4.93 -18.34 -2.11
CA PRO A 456 4.06 -18.60 -3.25
C PRO A 456 4.41 -17.63 -4.38
N LYS A 457 4.20 -18.05 -5.63
CA LYS A 457 4.40 -17.17 -6.79
C LYS A 457 3.62 -15.88 -6.54
N GLU A 458 4.33 -14.77 -6.43
CA GLU A 458 3.73 -13.50 -6.02
C GLU A 458 2.75 -13.05 -7.08
N ILE A 459 1.47 -13.02 -6.70
CA ILE A 459 0.41 -12.45 -7.51
C ILE A 459 0.18 -11.05 -6.95
N PRO A 460 0.16 -10.00 -7.79
CA PRO A 460 -0.09 -8.65 -7.32
C PRO A 460 -1.39 -8.54 -6.52
N GLU A 461 -1.36 -7.84 -5.38
CA GLU A 461 -2.50 -7.64 -4.48
C GLU A 461 -3.72 -7.10 -5.24
N ALA A 462 -3.49 -6.25 -6.24
CA ALA A 462 -4.55 -5.69 -7.08
C ALA A 462 -5.50 -6.75 -7.64
N TYR A 463 -4.99 -7.90 -8.09
CA TYR A 463 -5.84 -8.96 -8.63
C TYR A 463 -6.70 -9.61 -7.56
N PHE A 464 -6.17 -9.79 -6.35
CA PHE A 464 -6.94 -10.31 -5.22
C PHE A 464 -8.06 -9.34 -4.85
N GLN A 465 -7.76 -8.05 -4.77
CA GLN A 465 -8.76 -7.01 -4.46
C GLN A 465 -9.87 -6.97 -5.53
N ILE A 466 -9.51 -6.99 -6.83
CA ILE A 466 -10.47 -7.02 -7.93
C ILE A 466 -11.39 -8.23 -7.82
N TRP A 467 -10.84 -9.42 -7.62
CA TRP A 467 -11.63 -10.65 -7.56
C TRP A 467 -12.49 -10.76 -6.31
N HIS A 468 -11.96 -10.35 -5.15
CA HIS A 468 -12.73 -10.27 -3.91
C HIS A 468 -13.95 -9.35 -4.08
N HIS A 469 -13.75 -8.16 -4.64
CA HIS A 469 -14.82 -7.21 -4.87
C HIS A 469 -15.76 -7.63 -6.00
N ARG A 470 -15.27 -8.26 -7.06
CA ARG A 470 -16.11 -8.79 -8.15
C ARG A 470 -17.01 -9.92 -7.63
N HIS A 471 -16.48 -10.81 -6.81
CA HIS A 471 -17.26 -11.87 -6.17
C HIS A 471 -18.35 -11.28 -5.26
N GLU A 472 -17.99 -10.31 -4.41
CA GLU A 472 -18.95 -9.57 -3.59
C GLU A 472 -20.04 -8.92 -4.44
N TRP A 473 -19.65 -8.24 -5.52
CA TRP A 473 -20.56 -7.57 -6.44
C TRP A 473 -21.59 -8.50 -7.06
N VAL A 474 -21.10 -9.57 -7.69
CA VAL A 474 -21.92 -10.58 -8.36
C VAL A 474 -22.87 -11.22 -7.36
N ARG A 475 -22.40 -11.53 -6.15
CA ARG A 475 -23.24 -12.09 -5.08
C ARG A 475 -24.43 -11.18 -4.75
N TYR A 476 -24.22 -9.89 -4.50
CA TYR A 476 -25.31 -8.95 -4.24
C TYR A 476 -26.25 -8.79 -5.45
N ALA A 477 -25.71 -8.79 -6.67
CA ALA A 477 -26.53 -8.67 -7.88
C ALA A 477 -27.48 -9.88 -8.07
N LEU A 478 -26.98 -11.10 -7.86
CA LEU A 478 -27.78 -12.33 -7.91
C LEU A 478 -28.91 -12.36 -6.86
N GLU A 479 -28.73 -11.66 -5.74
CA GLU A 479 -29.73 -11.52 -4.68
C GLU A 479 -30.76 -10.41 -4.96
N GLY A 480 -30.59 -9.63 -6.03
CA GLY A 480 -31.40 -8.45 -6.34
C GLY A 480 -31.02 -7.21 -5.54
N ALA A 481 -29.87 -7.24 -4.86
CA ALA A 481 -29.36 -6.19 -3.98
C ALA A 481 -28.23 -5.37 -4.63
N HIS A 482 -28.28 -5.19 -5.95
CA HIS A 482 -27.28 -4.45 -6.74
C HIS A 482 -27.06 -3.01 -6.21
N GLU A 483 -28.14 -2.32 -5.83
CA GLU A 483 -28.06 -0.98 -5.28
C GLU A 483 -27.26 -0.93 -3.97
N ILE A 484 -27.44 -1.92 -3.09
CA ILE A 484 -26.75 -1.98 -1.80
C ILE A 484 -25.24 -2.05 -2.02
N VAL A 485 -24.80 -2.86 -2.98
CA VAL A 485 -23.37 -2.99 -3.23
C VAL A 485 -22.78 -1.76 -3.92
N GLU A 486 -23.53 -1.05 -4.80
CA GLU A 486 -23.08 0.25 -5.36
C GLU A 486 -22.83 1.25 -4.24
N LEU A 487 -23.80 1.38 -3.33
CA LEU A 487 -23.69 2.26 -2.17
C LEU A 487 -22.53 1.86 -1.27
N LYS A 488 -22.32 0.57 -1.05
CA LYS A 488 -21.19 0.05 -0.27
C LYS A 488 -19.85 0.42 -0.90
N PHE A 489 -19.69 0.24 -2.21
CA PHE A 489 -18.44 0.57 -2.92
C PHE A 489 -18.21 2.08 -2.95
N SER A 490 -19.26 2.87 -3.15
CA SER A 490 -19.21 4.33 -3.05
C SER A 490 -18.75 4.78 -1.67
N LEU A 491 -19.34 4.23 -0.60
CA LEU A 491 -18.97 4.56 0.77
C LEU A 491 -17.50 4.22 1.07
N ARG A 492 -17.01 3.07 0.60
CA ARG A 492 -15.58 2.70 0.75
C ARG A 492 -14.66 3.73 0.11
N ARG A 493 -14.97 4.19 -1.10
CA ARG A 493 -14.18 5.22 -1.80
C ARG A 493 -14.24 6.55 -1.06
N LEU A 494 -15.43 6.96 -0.64
CA LEU A 494 -15.63 8.20 0.11
C LEU A 494 -14.84 8.19 1.43
N LEU A 495 -14.88 7.08 2.18
CA LEU A 495 -14.12 6.95 3.42
C LEU A 495 -12.61 7.11 3.17
N LEU A 496 -12.06 6.44 2.17
CA LEU A 496 -10.65 6.59 1.80
C LEU A 496 -10.31 8.03 1.40
N ALA A 497 -11.17 8.70 0.64
CA ALA A 497 -11.00 10.10 0.28
C ALA A 497 -10.97 11.01 1.53
N LYS A 498 -11.86 10.79 2.51
CA LYS A 498 -11.86 11.52 3.77
C LYS A 498 -10.61 11.25 4.62
N VAL A 499 -10.10 10.02 4.64
CA VAL A 499 -8.82 9.73 5.30
C VAL A 499 -7.65 10.42 4.59
N ILE A 500 -7.66 10.51 3.26
CA ILE A 500 -6.67 11.30 2.49
C ILE A 500 -6.70 12.77 2.93
N GLU A 501 -7.90 13.38 3.04
CA GLU A 501 -8.05 14.76 3.56
C GLU A 501 -7.44 14.91 4.96
N CYS A 502 -7.61 13.93 5.85
CA CYS A 502 -7.00 13.94 7.19
C CYS A 502 -5.47 13.95 7.15
N VAL A 503 -4.85 13.20 6.23
CA VAL A 503 -3.38 13.00 6.17
C VAL A 503 -2.65 13.95 5.22
N GLN A 504 -3.40 14.78 4.48
CA GLN A 504 -2.85 15.79 3.57
C GLN A 504 -1.97 16.85 4.26
N PRO A 505 -2.31 17.38 5.46
CA PRO A 505 -1.49 18.39 6.11
C PRO A 505 -0.05 17.91 6.39
N ASN A 506 0.95 18.78 6.22
CA ASN A 506 2.35 18.49 6.62
C ASN A 506 2.60 18.67 8.12
N ASN A 507 1.62 18.29 8.94
CA ASN A 507 1.65 18.46 10.38
C ASN A 507 1.03 17.26 11.10
N ILE A 508 1.88 16.45 11.73
CA ILE A 508 1.43 15.27 12.50
C ILE A 508 0.37 15.59 13.55
N GLY A 509 0.42 16.76 14.21
CA GLY A 509 -0.61 17.14 15.19
C GLY A 509 -1.97 17.40 14.56
N MET A 510 -2.00 18.01 13.37
CA MET A 510 -3.26 18.21 12.63
C MET A 510 -3.77 16.88 12.06
N ILE A 511 -2.87 16.01 11.59
CA ILE A 511 -3.23 14.69 11.10
C ILE A 511 -3.91 13.87 12.22
N GLU A 512 -3.28 13.80 13.39
CA GLU A 512 -3.84 13.10 14.56
C GLU A 512 -5.21 13.67 14.96
N GLU A 513 -5.35 15.00 15.00
CA GLU A 513 -6.60 15.67 15.34
C GLU A 513 -7.71 15.37 14.31
N ASN A 514 -7.41 15.48 13.02
CA ASN A 514 -8.36 15.21 11.95
C ASN A 514 -8.80 13.73 11.95
N LEU A 515 -7.86 12.80 12.10
CA LEU A 515 -8.17 11.37 12.22
C LEU A 515 -9.02 11.07 13.46
N ALA A 516 -8.68 11.65 14.62
CA ALA A 516 -9.47 11.48 15.84
C ALA A 516 -10.90 12.03 15.69
N LYS A 517 -11.06 13.18 15.02
CA LYS A 517 -12.37 13.76 14.70
C LYS A 517 -13.19 12.85 13.79
N LEU A 518 -12.58 12.31 12.74
CA LEU A 518 -13.23 11.37 11.82
C LEU A 518 -13.69 10.11 12.56
N GLU A 519 -12.79 9.50 13.33
CA GLU A 519 -13.07 8.28 14.08
C GLU A 519 -14.15 8.47 15.14
N ALA A 520 -14.05 9.52 15.95
CA ALA A 520 -15.03 9.82 16.97
C ALA A 520 -16.44 9.98 16.37
N ARG A 521 -16.55 10.59 15.18
CA ARG A 521 -17.82 10.76 14.49
C ARG A 521 -18.35 9.48 13.86
N LEU A 522 -17.50 8.65 13.27
CA LEU A 522 -17.96 7.47 12.52
C LEU A 522 -18.10 6.20 13.36
N ILE A 523 -17.27 6.01 14.38
CA ILE A 523 -17.35 4.85 15.28
C ILE A 523 -18.51 5.01 16.28
N SER A 524 -18.88 6.25 16.61
CA SER A 524 -20.01 6.50 17.52
C SER A 524 -21.38 6.28 16.90
N VAL A 525 -21.48 6.17 15.56
CA VAL A 525 -22.75 5.94 14.86
C VAL A 525 -23.35 4.60 15.29
N LYS A 526 -24.60 4.64 15.72
CA LYS A 526 -25.39 3.47 16.09
C LYS A 526 -26.55 3.27 15.12
N PRO A 527 -27.11 2.05 15.04
CA PRO A 527 -28.31 1.76 14.26
C PRO A 527 -29.47 2.74 14.46
N GLY A 528 -29.68 3.23 15.69
CA GLY A 528 -30.76 4.16 16.02
C GLY A 528 -30.55 5.60 15.54
N ASP A 529 -29.33 5.96 15.11
CA ASP A 529 -28.99 7.33 14.74
C ASP A 529 -29.32 7.64 13.28
N LEU A 530 -29.64 6.63 12.46
CA LEU A 530 -29.84 6.76 11.02
C LEU A 530 -31.24 7.27 10.59
N GLY A 531 -31.96 7.93 11.51
CA GLY A 531 -33.30 8.47 11.28
C GLY A 531 -34.38 7.39 11.17
N ALA A 532 -35.50 7.56 11.87
CA ALA A 532 -36.67 6.67 11.81
C ALA A 532 -37.47 6.92 10.53
#